data_AF-A0A7S0WKG6-F1
#
_entry.id   AF-A0A7S0WKG6-F1
#
_cell.length_a   1.000
_cell.length_b   1.000
_cell.length_c   1.000
_cell.angle_alpha   90.00
_cell.angle_beta   90.00
_cell.angle_gamma   90.00
#
_symmetry.space_group_name_H-M   'P 1'
#
loop_
_entity.id
_entity.type
_entity.pdbx_description
1 polymer ?
#
loop_
_entity_poly.entity_id
_entity_poly.type
_entity_poly.pdbx_seq_one_letter_code
_entity_poly.pdbx_strand_id
1 'polypeptide(L)'
;GDRVCVDMCTLCVPGEGMLVGSFARTLFLVHSECAESAYVASRPFRVNAGPVHSYAAGAGGRTTYLAELKSGQQVLVVDPSGRQRVAVVGRVKIEERPLLLVEAETSDGQRHSVLLQNAETVRMVAPKGKQETSGQHNKHVGATDWKTISVSDLKEGDVVMVHQQAAARHTGIEVVEKIVEQ
;
A
#
# COMPACT_ATOMS: atom_id res chain seq x y z
N GLY A 1 -11.06 1.30 -13.62
CA GLY A 1 -9.75 0.81 -14.10
C GLY A 1 -9.52 -0.59 -13.59
N ASP A 2 -8.65 -1.35 -14.26
CA ASP A 2 -8.26 -2.69 -13.86
C ASP A 2 -7.38 -2.64 -12.62
N ARG A 3 -7.94 -3.05 -11.49
CA ARG A 3 -7.25 -3.10 -10.20
C ARG A 3 -6.85 -4.53 -9.88
N VAL A 4 -5.74 -4.65 -9.17
CA VAL A 4 -5.18 -5.91 -8.69
C VAL A 4 -5.43 -6.03 -7.19
N CYS A 5 -6.05 -7.14 -6.76
CA CYS A 5 -5.88 -7.63 -5.38
C CYS A 5 -4.90 -8.80 -5.34
N VAL A 6 -4.07 -8.76 -4.31
CA VAL A 6 -3.08 -9.78 -4.01
C VAL A 6 -3.55 -10.53 -2.77
N ASP A 7 -3.85 -11.82 -2.94
CA ASP A 7 -4.14 -12.75 -1.86
C ASP A 7 -2.86 -13.52 -1.53
N MET A 8 -2.40 -13.44 -0.30
CA MET A 8 -1.19 -14.09 0.20
C MET A 8 -1.50 -15.44 0.86
N CYS A 9 -0.51 -16.33 0.92
CA CYS A 9 -0.60 -17.61 1.62
C CYS A 9 -0.44 -17.49 3.14
N THR A 10 -0.24 -16.28 3.66
CA THR A 10 -0.08 -15.99 5.09
C THR A 10 -1.00 -14.87 5.51
N LEU A 11 -1.45 -14.88 6.76
CA LEU A 11 -2.21 -13.78 7.33
C LEU A 11 -1.28 -12.60 7.63
N CYS A 12 -1.77 -11.38 7.39
CA CYS A 12 -1.21 -10.17 7.96
C CYS A 12 -1.78 -9.93 9.35
N VAL A 13 -1.05 -9.16 10.15
CA VAL A 13 -1.55 -8.59 11.40
C VAL A 13 -1.93 -7.11 11.19
N PRO A 14 -2.71 -6.49 12.10
CA PRO A 14 -3.03 -5.07 12.00
C PRO A 14 -1.79 -4.19 11.80
N GLY A 15 -1.87 -3.25 10.86
CA GLY A 15 -0.76 -2.37 10.45
C GLY A 15 0.07 -2.93 9.29
N GLU A 16 0.07 -4.24 9.06
CA GLU A 16 0.83 -4.83 7.96
C GLU A 16 0.13 -4.66 6.61
N GLY A 17 0.92 -4.43 5.57
CA GLY A 17 0.43 -4.21 4.22
C GLY A 17 1.51 -4.41 3.17
N MET A 18 1.20 -3.98 1.94
CA MET A 18 2.16 -3.95 0.84
C MET A 18 2.56 -2.52 0.51
N LEU A 19 3.80 -2.35 0.06
CA LEU A 19 4.29 -1.10 -0.50
C LEU A 19 3.94 -1.05 -1.98
N VAL A 20 3.10 -0.08 -2.38
CA VAL A 20 2.58 0.08 -3.75
C VAL A 20 2.59 1.54 -4.17
N GLY A 21 2.97 1.85 -5.42
CA GLY A 21 2.94 3.22 -5.93
C GLY A 21 2.88 3.28 -7.45
N SER A 22 2.48 4.44 -7.98
CA SER A 22 2.56 4.70 -9.43
C SER A 22 4.00 4.72 -9.93
N PHE A 23 4.96 5.01 -9.04
CA PHE A 23 6.38 5.11 -9.34
C PHE A 23 7.20 4.24 -8.38
N ALA A 24 8.23 3.56 -8.90
CA ALA A 24 9.09 2.71 -8.06
C ALA A 24 9.87 3.48 -6.99
N ARG A 25 10.12 4.78 -7.21
CA ARG A 25 10.88 5.65 -6.30
C ARG A 25 10.18 5.93 -4.97
N THR A 26 8.85 5.92 -4.95
CA THR A 26 8.07 6.16 -3.72
C THR A 26 6.85 5.25 -3.72
N LEU A 27 6.83 4.33 -2.76
CA LEU A 27 5.77 3.35 -2.59
C LEU A 27 4.99 3.64 -1.31
N PHE A 28 3.66 3.61 -1.38
CA PHE A 28 2.77 3.87 -0.27
C PHE A 28 2.45 2.58 0.49
N LEU A 29 2.34 2.66 1.81
CA LEU A 29 1.97 1.52 2.64
C LEU A 29 0.45 1.31 2.62
N VAL A 30 0.00 0.43 1.73
CA VAL A 30 -1.41 0.02 1.58
C VAL A 30 -1.68 -1.12 2.55
N HIS A 31 -2.55 -0.87 3.52
CA HIS A 31 -2.89 -1.80 4.58
C HIS A 31 -3.61 -3.03 4.01
N SER A 32 -3.33 -4.20 4.59
CA SER A 32 -4.13 -5.40 4.32
C SER A 32 -5.57 -5.22 4.80
N GLU A 33 -6.50 -6.02 4.25
CA GLU A 33 -7.92 -6.02 4.63
C GLU A 33 -8.13 -6.66 6.02
N CYS A 34 -7.27 -6.35 7.00
CA CYS A 34 -7.35 -6.80 8.39
C CYS A 34 -8.44 -6.07 9.18
N ALA A 35 -8.82 -4.86 8.78
CA ALA A 35 -9.81 -4.07 9.50
C ALA A 35 -11.22 -4.65 9.28
N GLU A 36 -11.92 -4.95 10.38
CA GLU A 36 -13.34 -5.28 10.32
C GLU A 36 -14.16 -4.01 10.04
N SER A 37 -15.11 -4.10 9.12
CA SER A 37 -16.16 -3.09 8.96
C SER A 37 -17.52 -3.67 9.33
N ALA A 38 -18.53 -2.82 9.50
CA ALA A 38 -19.89 -3.27 9.81
C ALA A 38 -20.51 -4.13 8.69
N TYR A 39 -19.96 -4.06 7.47
CA TYR A 39 -20.54 -4.66 6.27
C TYR A 39 -19.66 -5.73 5.64
N VAL A 40 -18.36 -5.79 5.97
CA VAL A 40 -17.39 -6.67 5.32
C VAL A 40 -16.51 -7.33 6.38
N ALA A 41 -16.49 -8.67 6.35
CA ALA A 41 -15.59 -9.47 7.17
C ALA A 41 -14.13 -9.25 6.77
N SER A 42 -13.23 -9.27 7.76
CA SER A 42 -11.80 -9.12 7.53
C SER A 42 -11.24 -10.24 6.66
N ARG A 43 -10.27 -9.88 5.82
CA ARG A 43 -9.47 -10.78 4.99
C ARG A 43 -8.01 -10.43 5.17
N PRO A 44 -7.41 -10.77 6.33
CA PRO A 44 -6.04 -10.37 6.67
C PRO A 44 -4.97 -10.90 5.70
N PHE A 45 -5.29 -11.85 4.82
CA PHE A 45 -4.39 -12.32 3.78
C PHE A 45 -4.43 -11.47 2.48
N ARG A 46 -5.33 -10.48 2.38
CA ARG A 46 -5.60 -9.74 1.15
C ARG A 46 -5.09 -8.31 1.23
N VAL A 47 -4.51 -7.81 0.13
CA VAL A 47 -4.29 -6.39 -0.11
C VAL A 47 -4.97 -5.97 -1.41
N ASN A 48 -5.77 -4.92 -1.36
CA ASN A 48 -6.35 -4.26 -2.52
C ASN A 48 -5.32 -3.27 -3.07
N ALA A 49 -4.32 -3.79 -3.80
CA ALA A 49 -3.02 -3.15 -3.99
C ALA A 49 -3.03 -1.88 -4.85
N GLY A 50 -3.72 -1.88 -6.00
CA GLY A 50 -3.71 -0.75 -6.94
C GLY A 50 -4.01 -1.20 -8.37
N PRO A 51 -3.95 -0.32 -9.38
CA PRO A 51 -4.12 -0.68 -10.78
C PRO A 51 -2.96 -1.52 -11.33
N VAL A 52 -3.21 -2.21 -12.44
CA VAL A 52 -2.25 -3.10 -13.13
C VAL A 52 -0.85 -2.51 -13.36
N HIS A 53 -0.74 -1.19 -13.57
CA HIS A 53 0.53 -0.50 -13.83
C HIS A 53 1.31 -0.10 -12.57
N SER A 54 0.72 -0.20 -11.37
CA SER A 54 1.42 0.21 -10.15
C SER A 54 2.56 -0.76 -9.83
N TYR A 55 3.63 -0.22 -9.29
CA TYR A 55 4.75 -0.99 -8.77
C TYR A 55 4.42 -1.52 -7.38
N ALA A 56 4.84 -2.75 -7.09
CA ALA A 56 4.85 -3.33 -5.76
C ALA A 56 6.29 -3.68 -5.33
N ALA A 57 6.59 -3.51 -4.03
CA ALA A 57 7.87 -3.95 -3.48
C ALA A 57 7.95 -5.48 -3.40
N GLY A 58 9.05 -6.02 -3.93
CA GLY A 58 9.42 -7.43 -3.84
C GLY A 58 10.62 -7.67 -2.93
N ALA A 59 10.92 -8.94 -2.67
CA ALA A 59 12.07 -9.34 -1.86
C ALA A 59 13.41 -8.90 -2.47
N GLY A 60 14.35 -8.48 -1.62
CA GLY A 60 15.70 -8.07 -2.03
C GLY A 60 15.77 -6.67 -2.65
N GLY A 61 14.83 -5.78 -2.31
CA GLY A 61 14.81 -4.40 -2.84
C GLY A 61 14.40 -4.29 -4.31
N ARG A 62 13.75 -5.31 -4.84
CA ARG A 62 13.21 -5.31 -6.21
C ARG A 62 11.81 -4.69 -6.24
N THR A 63 11.40 -4.22 -7.40
CA THR A 63 10.03 -3.79 -7.70
C THR A 63 9.50 -4.58 -8.89
N THR A 64 8.19 -4.76 -8.97
CA THR A 64 7.51 -5.44 -10.09
C THR A 64 6.17 -4.77 -10.34
N TYR A 65 5.67 -4.83 -11.57
CA TYR A 65 4.32 -4.37 -11.84
C TYR A 65 3.29 -5.31 -11.22
N LEU A 66 2.20 -4.77 -10.69
CA LEU A 66 1.11 -5.58 -10.14
C LEU A 66 0.52 -6.54 -11.20
N ALA A 67 0.51 -6.15 -12.48
CA ALA A 67 0.09 -7.01 -13.59
C ALA A 67 0.97 -8.26 -13.80
N GLU A 68 2.23 -8.21 -13.36
CA GLU A 68 3.19 -9.30 -13.55
C GLU A 68 3.16 -10.31 -12.42
N LEU A 69 2.52 -9.97 -11.30
CA LEU A 69 2.42 -10.84 -10.13
C LEU A 69 1.64 -12.12 -10.46
N LYS A 70 2.17 -13.26 -10.01
CA LYS A 70 1.58 -14.59 -10.18
C LYS A 70 1.67 -15.40 -8.90
N SER A 71 0.81 -16.41 -8.78
CA SER A 71 0.86 -17.38 -7.68
C SER A 71 2.27 -18.01 -7.55
N GLY A 72 2.73 -18.19 -6.32
CA GLY A 72 4.07 -18.71 -6.01
C GLY A 72 5.18 -17.66 -5.98
N GLN A 73 4.94 -16.45 -6.48
CA GLN A 73 5.90 -15.35 -6.34
C GLN A 73 5.90 -14.75 -4.93
N GLN A 74 6.93 -13.96 -4.65
CA GLN A 74 7.17 -13.36 -3.35
C GLN A 74 6.94 -11.85 -3.40
N VAL A 75 6.21 -11.33 -2.41
CA VAL A 75 6.01 -9.89 -2.18
C VAL A 75 6.53 -9.50 -0.80
N LEU A 76 6.86 -8.22 -0.66
CA LEU A 76 7.28 -7.66 0.61
C LEU A 76 6.04 -7.20 1.41
N VAL A 77 5.90 -7.71 2.63
CA VAL A 77 4.94 -7.22 3.62
C VAL A 77 5.70 -6.37 4.63
N VAL A 78 5.16 -5.18 4.89
CA VAL A 78 5.81 -4.17 5.74
C VAL A 78 4.85 -3.71 6.83
N ASP A 79 5.39 -3.48 8.02
CA ASP A 79 4.67 -2.90 9.15
C ASP A 79 4.99 -1.40 9.35
N PRO A 80 4.24 -0.69 10.23
CA PRO A 80 4.43 0.74 10.45
C PRO A 80 5.77 1.12 11.10
N SER A 81 6.50 0.15 11.67
CA SER A 81 7.86 0.36 12.21
C SER A 81 8.95 0.19 11.14
N GLY A 82 8.57 -0.16 9.91
CA GLY A 82 9.48 -0.44 8.82
C GLY A 82 10.04 -1.87 8.84
N ARG A 83 9.56 -2.76 9.73
CA ARG A 83 9.96 -4.17 9.68
C ARG A 83 9.34 -4.82 8.45
N GLN A 84 10.14 -5.67 7.81
CA GLN A 84 9.78 -6.30 6.55
C GLN A 84 9.82 -7.81 6.69
N ARG A 85 8.91 -8.49 6.01
CA ARG A 85 8.94 -9.93 5.83
C ARG A 85 8.46 -10.29 4.43
N VAL A 86 8.85 -11.47 3.97
CA VAL A 86 8.40 -11.99 2.67
C VAL A 86 7.11 -12.78 2.85
N ALA A 87 6.16 -12.58 1.95
CA ALA A 87 4.95 -13.41 1.83
C ALA A 87 4.86 -14.01 0.43
N VAL A 88 4.33 -15.23 0.34
CA VAL A 88 4.05 -15.90 -0.93
C VAL A 88 2.67 -15.49 -1.43
N VAL A 89 2.59 -15.10 -2.70
CA VAL A 89 1.33 -14.82 -3.38
C VAL A 89 0.60 -16.13 -3.64
N GLY A 90 -0.60 -16.27 -3.12
CA GLY A 90 -1.49 -17.41 -3.39
C GLY A 90 -2.31 -17.19 -4.65
N ARG A 91 -2.87 -15.98 -4.82
CA ARG A 91 -3.69 -15.61 -5.97
C ARG A 91 -3.60 -14.12 -6.27
N VAL A 92 -3.64 -13.77 -7.55
CA VAL A 92 -3.79 -12.40 -8.04
C VAL A 92 -5.13 -12.29 -8.76
N LYS A 93 -5.92 -11.28 -8.42
CA LYS A 93 -7.23 -11.03 -9.03
C LYS A 93 -7.23 -9.65 -9.66
N ILE A 94 -7.51 -9.61 -10.97
CA ILE A 94 -7.68 -8.37 -11.73
C ILE A 94 -9.17 -8.16 -11.98
N GLU A 95 -9.69 -6.99 -11.63
CA GLU A 95 -11.10 -6.64 -11.83
C GLU A 95 -11.29 -5.13 -12.04
N GLU A 96 -12.35 -4.75 -12.75
CA GLU A 96 -12.67 -3.34 -12.95
C GLU A 96 -13.34 -2.73 -11.72
N ARG A 97 -12.78 -1.64 -11.21
CA ARG A 97 -13.37 -0.84 -10.12
C ARG A 97 -13.18 0.66 -10.35
N PRO A 98 -14.02 1.52 -9.75
CA PRO A 98 -13.71 2.94 -9.60
C PRO A 98 -12.40 3.13 -8.85
N LEU A 99 -11.56 4.04 -9.34
CA LEU A 99 -10.27 4.37 -8.73
C LEU A 99 -10.29 5.80 -8.20
N LEU A 100 -9.42 6.07 -7.23
CA LEU A 100 -9.18 7.38 -6.64
C LEU A 100 -7.66 7.65 -6.71
N LEU A 101 -7.29 8.86 -7.10
CA LEU A 101 -5.90 9.31 -7.11
C LEU A 101 -5.56 9.87 -5.73
N VAL A 102 -4.55 9.30 -5.09
CA VAL A 102 -3.96 9.83 -3.86
C VAL A 102 -2.60 10.42 -4.19
N GLU A 103 -2.39 11.67 -3.84
CA GLU A 103 -1.11 12.36 -3.98
C GLU A 103 -0.55 12.68 -2.58
N ALA A 104 0.77 12.56 -2.44
CA ALA A 104 1.48 12.97 -1.24
C ALA A 104 2.74 13.73 -1.62
N GLU A 105 3.04 14.77 -0.85
CA GLU A 105 4.29 15.50 -0.91
C GLU A 105 5.23 14.95 0.17
N THR A 106 6.43 14.54 -0.24
CA THR A 106 7.48 14.09 0.67
C THR A 106 8.31 15.28 1.18
N SER A 107 9.11 15.06 2.23
CA SER A 107 9.89 16.14 2.89
C SER A 107 10.91 16.85 1.99
N ASP A 108 11.24 16.26 0.84
CA ASP A 108 12.07 16.82 -0.22
C ASP A 108 11.28 17.70 -1.22
N GLY A 109 9.98 17.93 -0.96
CA GLY A 109 9.07 18.72 -1.80
C GLY A 109 8.62 18.00 -3.07
N GLN A 110 8.96 16.72 -3.23
CA GLN A 110 8.55 15.95 -4.40
C GLN A 110 7.14 15.40 -4.23
N ARG A 111 6.36 15.44 -5.31
CA ARG A 111 5.02 14.86 -5.35
C ARG A 111 5.07 13.46 -5.91
N HIS A 112 4.36 12.57 -5.23
CA HIS A 112 4.21 11.17 -5.60
C HIS A 112 2.74 10.78 -5.55
N SER A 113 2.36 9.79 -6.35
CA SER A 113 0.98 9.36 -6.45
C SER A 113 0.82 7.85 -6.38
N VAL A 114 -0.37 7.45 -5.97
CA VAL A 114 -0.88 6.08 -6.08
C VAL A 114 -2.36 6.15 -6.44
N LEU A 115 -2.76 5.30 -7.38
CA LEU A 115 -4.17 5.07 -7.69
C LEU A 115 -4.65 3.87 -6.88
N LEU A 116 -5.78 4.01 -6.17
CA LEU A 116 -6.34 2.96 -5.34
C LEU A 116 -7.82 2.78 -5.64
N GLN A 117 -8.37 1.60 -5.35
CA GLN A 117 -9.81 1.38 -5.47
C GLN A 117 -10.55 2.30 -4.50
N ASN A 118 -11.58 3.01 -4.98
CA ASN A 118 -12.46 3.80 -4.13
C ASN A 118 -13.38 2.86 -3.31
N ALA A 119 -12.94 2.44 -2.14
CA ALA A 119 -13.72 1.63 -1.20
C ALA A 119 -13.20 1.74 0.24
N GLU A 120 -14.11 1.63 1.21
CA GLU A 120 -13.82 1.73 2.66
C GLU A 120 -12.78 0.68 3.16
N THR A 121 -12.72 -0.46 2.48
CA THR A 121 -11.83 -1.58 2.81
C THR A 121 -10.41 -1.37 2.30
N VAL A 122 -10.17 -0.32 1.50
CA VAL A 122 -8.82 0.07 1.07
C VAL A 122 -8.35 1.17 1.99
N ARG A 123 -7.31 0.87 2.77
CA ARG A 123 -6.82 1.78 3.80
C ARG A 123 -5.32 1.99 3.66
N MET A 124 -4.87 3.18 4.03
CA MET A 124 -3.46 3.53 4.09
C MET A 124 -3.02 3.63 5.55
N VAL A 125 -1.79 3.23 5.82
CA VAL A 125 -1.21 3.38 7.16
C VAL A 125 -0.74 4.82 7.33
N ALA A 126 -1.05 5.41 8.49
CA ALA A 126 -0.71 6.77 8.86
C ALA A 126 -0.08 6.79 10.26
N PRO A 127 0.87 7.69 10.55
CA PRO A 127 1.30 7.93 11.91
C PRO A 127 0.13 8.48 12.74
N LYS A 128 0.07 8.15 14.02
CA LYS A 128 -0.93 8.69 14.94
C LYS A 128 -0.48 10.08 15.40
N GLY A 129 -1.25 11.12 15.08
CA GLY A 129 -0.98 12.48 15.55
C GLY A 129 -1.17 12.62 17.07
N LYS A 130 -0.50 13.61 17.68
CA LYS A 130 -0.68 13.96 19.11
C LYS A 130 -2.09 14.48 19.45
N GLN A 131 -2.87 14.89 18.46
CA GLN A 131 -4.21 15.47 18.62
C GLN A 131 -5.26 14.71 17.81
N GLU A 132 -5.40 13.41 18.06
CA GLU A 132 -6.54 12.66 17.53
C GLU A 132 -7.31 12.00 18.67
N THR A 133 -8.10 12.81 19.34
CA THR A 133 -9.33 12.37 20.01
C THR A 133 -10.48 12.56 19.04
N SER A 134 -11.37 11.56 18.97
CA SER A 134 -12.67 11.52 18.27
C SER A 134 -12.66 11.34 16.75
N GLY A 135 -12.95 10.11 16.31
CA GLY A 135 -13.46 9.83 14.95
C GLY A 135 -13.09 8.45 14.40
N GLN A 136 -14.00 7.48 14.57
CA GLN A 136 -14.13 6.21 13.83
C GLN A 136 -13.12 5.06 14.06
N HIS A 137 -13.66 3.99 14.68
CA HIS A 137 -13.45 2.56 14.40
C HIS A 137 -12.05 2.04 14.06
N ASN A 138 -11.07 2.25 14.95
CA ASN A 138 -10.01 1.26 15.15
C ASN A 138 -10.38 0.40 16.36
N LYS A 139 -10.95 -0.80 16.13
CA LYS A 139 -11.25 -1.77 17.20
C LYS A 139 -10.02 -2.58 17.66
N HIS A 140 -8.83 -2.23 17.21
CA HIS A 140 -7.57 -2.82 17.67
C HIS A 140 -6.62 -1.74 18.15
N VAL A 141 -6.87 -1.22 19.37
CA VAL A 141 -5.99 -0.23 20.01
C VAL A 141 -5.37 -0.86 21.24
N GLY A 142 -4.21 -1.48 21.04
CA GLY A 142 -3.10 -1.28 21.97
C GLY A 142 -2.53 0.14 21.75
N ALA A 143 -1.64 0.60 22.62
CA ALA A 143 -0.94 1.88 22.44
C ALA A 143 0.00 1.80 21.23
N THR A 144 -0.50 2.08 20.03
CA THR A 144 0.27 2.11 18.79
C THR A 144 0.43 3.54 18.29
N ASP A 145 1.62 3.86 17.76
CA ASP A 145 1.96 5.17 17.19
C ASP A 145 1.47 5.34 15.74
N TRP A 146 0.52 4.50 15.31
CA TRP A 146 -0.03 4.49 13.96
C TRP A 146 -1.54 4.22 13.98
N LYS A 147 -2.20 4.58 12.87
CA LYS A 147 -3.60 4.29 12.54
C LYS A 147 -3.72 3.91 11.06
N THR A 148 -4.90 3.49 10.64
CA THR A 148 -5.25 3.36 9.22
C THR A 148 -6.32 4.37 8.85
N ILE A 149 -6.21 4.98 7.67
CA ILE A 149 -7.23 5.88 7.11
C ILE A 149 -7.81 5.22 5.87
N SER A 150 -9.13 5.15 5.75
CA SER A 150 -9.77 4.72 4.51
C SER A 150 -9.44 5.69 3.38
N VAL A 151 -9.17 5.18 2.18
CA VAL A 151 -8.94 6.06 1.02
C VAL A 151 -10.16 6.90 0.66
N SER A 152 -11.36 6.47 1.04
CA SER A 152 -12.60 7.26 0.88
C SER A 152 -12.69 8.44 1.85
N ASP A 153 -11.94 8.39 2.95
CA ASP A 153 -12.04 9.34 4.05
C ASP A 153 -10.81 10.26 4.14
N LEU A 154 -9.81 10.03 3.27
CA LEU A 154 -8.62 10.86 3.14
C LEU A 154 -8.97 12.31 2.78
N LYS A 155 -8.27 13.25 3.40
CA LYS A 155 -8.40 14.68 3.19
C LYS A 155 -7.04 15.31 2.97
N GLU A 156 -7.05 16.48 2.33
CA GLU A 156 -5.85 17.32 2.26
C GLU A 156 -5.32 17.59 3.68
N GLY A 157 -4.01 17.39 3.85
CA GLY A 157 -3.34 17.51 5.15
C GLY A 157 -3.21 16.20 5.93
N ASP A 158 -3.89 15.12 5.53
CA ASP A 158 -3.64 13.81 6.12
C ASP A 158 -2.21 13.33 5.78
N VAL A 159 -1.56 12.73 6.76
CA VAL A 159 -0.21 12.15 6.61
C VAL A 159 -0.33 10.65 6.45
N VAL A 160 0.33 10.10 5.43
CA VAL A 160 0.40 8.65 5.17
C VAL A 160 1.85 8.18 5.17
N MET A 161 2.06 6.89 5.42
CA MET A 161 3.38 6.27 5.41
C MET A 161 3.78 5.87 3.99
N VAL A 162 4.99 6.25 3.60
CA VAL A 162 5.61 5.90 2.33
C VAL A 162 7.02 5.34 2.55
N HIS A 163 7.49 4.58 1.57
CA HIS A 163 8.87 4.14 1.45
C HIS A 163 9.50 4.83 0.23
N GLN A 164 10.53 5.64 0.46
CA GLN A 164 11.34 6.25 -0.59
C GLN A 164 12.54 5.37 -0.90
N GLN A 165 12.76 5.07 -2.18
CA GLN A 165 13.94 4.40 -2.69
C GLN A 165 14.91 5.44 -3.26
N ALA A 166 16.20 5.33 -2.89
CA ALA A 166 17.23 6.29 -3.29
C ALA A 166 17.54 6.28 -4.81
N ALA A 167 17.13 5.26 -5.56
CA ALA A 167 17.36 5.14 -6.99
C ALA A 167 16.13 4.55 -7.70
N ALA A 168 15.78 5.10 -8.87
CA ALA A 168 14.74 4.54 -9.72
C ALA A 168 15.22 3.16 -10.24
N ARG A 169 14.47 2.11 -9.89
CA ARG A 169 14.70 0.75 -10.40
C ARG A 169 13.59 0.39 -11.38
N HIS A 170 13.90 0.33 -12.66
CA HIS A 170 13.01 -0.25 -13.66
C HIS A 170 13.40 -1.72 -13.84
N THR A 171 12.47 -2.66 -13.63
CA THR A 171 12.69 -4.12 -13.72
C THR A 171 13.65 -4.74 -12.68
N GLY A 172 13.91 -4.06 -11.55
CA GLY A 172 14.75 -4.58 -10.47
C GLY A 172 16.26 -4.40 -10.68
N ILE A 173 16.67 -3.72 -11.75
CA ILE A 173 18.05 -3.28 -11.99
C ILE A 173 18.15 -1.79 -11.62
N GLU A 174 19.23 -1.38 -10.96
CA GLU A 174 19.53 0.03 -10.73
C GLU A 174 19.91 0.68 -12.05
N VAL A 175 19.06 1.57 -12.55
CA VAL A 175 19.29 2.24 -13.83
C VAL A 175 19.44 3.73 -13.56
N VAL A 176 20.63 4.25 -13.80
CA VAL A 176 20.89 5.70 -13.84
C VAL A 176 20.53 6.19 -15.26
N GLU A 177 19.23 6.19 -15.58
CA GLU A 177 18.72 6.77 -16.83
C GLU A 177 17.87 8.00 -16.54
N LYS A 178 17.89 8.96 -17.47
CA LYS A 178 17.04 10.14 -17.42
C LYS A 178 15.62 9.76 -17.84
N ILE A 179 14.85 9.20 -16.93
CA ILE A 179 13.44 8.86 -17.12
C ILE A 179 12.58 10.05 -16.66
N VAL A 180 11.68 10.54 -17.52
CA VAL A 180 10.66 11.53 -17.15
C VAL A 180 9.33 10.79 -17.04
N GLU A 181 8.85 10.62 -15.81
CA GLU A 181 7.54 10.04 -15.52
C GLU A 181 6.60 11.19 -15.08
N GLN A 182 5.37 11.23 -15.59
CA GLN A 182 4.36 12.28 -15.30
C GLN A 182 3.19 11.71 -14.50
#